data_AF-A0A952AIH6-F1
#
_entry.id   AF-A0A952AIH6-F1
#
_cell.length_a   1.000
_cell.length_b   1.000
_cell.length_c   1.000
_cell.angle_alpha   90.00
_cell.angle_beta   90.00
_cell.angle_gamma   90.00
#
_symmetry.space_group_name_H-M   'P 1'
#
loop_
_entity.id
_entity.type
_entity.pdbx_description
1 polymer ?
#
loop_
_entity_poly.entity_id
_entity_poly.type
_entity_poly.pdbx_seq_one_letter_code
_entity_poly.pdbx_strand_id
1 'polypeptide(L)' 'MIEKQQKIKEQERVILVGLIQKDQTVEQANEYLDELSFLAETAEAVTVKRFTQKMLHPDS' A
#
# COMPACT_ATOMS: atom_id res chain seq x y z
N MET A 1 17.58 31.74 18.49
CA MET A 1 16.52 30.76 18.78
C MET A 1 15.74 30.57 17.50
N ILE A 2 15.66 29.36 16.94
CA ILE A 2 14.91 29.11 15.70
C ILE A 2 13.56 28.54 16.12
N GLU A 3 12.50 29.32 15.90
CA GLU A 3 11.12 28.87 16.07
C GLU A 3 10.82 27.84 14.98
N LYS A 4 10.75 26.57 15.37
CA LYS A 4 10.33 25.49 14.47
C LYS A 4 8.81 25.58 14.34
N GLN A 5 8.33 26.25 13.28
CA GLN A 5 6.91 26.22 12.92
C GLN A 5 6.49 24.75 12.83
N GLN A 6 5.63 24.31 13.75
CA GLN A 6 5.01 22.98 13.72
C GLN A 6 4.04 22.94 12.55
N LYS A 7 4.56 22.69 11.35
CA LYS A 7 3.74 22.21 10.25
C LYS A 7 3.23 20.84 10.69
N ILE A 8 1.93 20.71 10.91
CA ILE A 8 1.28 19.41 11.07
C ILE A 8 1.60 18.65 9.78
N LYS A 9 2.53 17.71 9.83
CA LYS A 9 2.89 16.85 8.71
C LYS A 9 1.77 15.83 8.63
N GLU A 10 0.82 16.06 7.72
CA GLU A 10 -0.25 15.09 7.45
C GLU A 10 0.39 13.75 7.07
N GLN A 11 -0.08 12.66 7.68
CA GLN A 11 0.40 11.32 7.33
C GLN A 11 0.17 11.05 5.85
N GLU A 12 1.18 10.50 5.19
CA GLU A 12 1.11 10.20 3.77
C GLU A 12 0.09 9.09 3.53
N ARG A 13 -0.89 9.33 2.65
CA ARG A 13 -1.99 8.39 2.41
C ARG A 13 -1.66 7.54 1.19
N VAL A 14 -1.68 6.21 1.35
CA VAL A 14 -1.32 5.28 0.28
C VAL A 14 -2.44 4.31 -0.06
N ILE A 15 -2.49 3.94 -1.34
CA ILE A 15 -3.36 2.87 -1.85
C ILE A 15 -2.45 1.74 -2.30
N LEU A 16 -2.72 0.52 -1.83
CA LEU A 16 -1.98 -0.66 -2.26
C LEU A 16 -2.74 -1.37 -3.37
N VAL A 17 -2.02 -1.84 -4.39
CA VAL A 17 -2.58 -2.56 -5.54
C VAL A 17 -1.78 -3.83 -5.75
N GLY A 18 -2.44 -4.98 -5.71
CA GLY A 18 -1.84 -6.28 -5.98
C GLY A 18 -2.34 -6.86 -7.31
N LEU A 19 -1.43 -7.41 -8.11
CA LEU A 19 -1.77 -8.18 -9.31
C LEU A 19 -1.60 -9.66 -9.00
N ILE A 20 -2.70 -10.42 -9.01
CA ILE A 20 -2.70 -11.86 -8.75
C ILE A 20 -2.42 -12.58 -10.08
N GLN A 21 -1.20 -13.08 -10.23
CA GLN A 21 -0.75 -13.82 -11.42
C GLN A 21 -1.09 -15.32 -11.32
N LYS A 22 -0.86 -16.07 -12.41
CA LYS A 22 -1.27 -17.50 -12.52
C LYS A 22 -0.63 -18.41 -11.48
N ASP A 23 0.56 -18.07 -11.04
CA ASP A 23 1.42 -18.83 -10.13
C ASP A 23 1.27 -18.42 -8.66
N GLN A 24 0.39 -17.46 -8.36
CA GLN A 24 0.14 -16.99 -7.00
C GLN A 24 -1.29 -17.32 -6.56
N THR A 25 -1.41 -17.72 -5.29
CA THR A 25 -2.72 -17.86 -4.66
C THR A 25 -3.25 -16.49 -4.22
N VAL A 26 -4.55 -16.42 -3.95
CA VAL A 26 -5.16 -15.18 -3.43
C VAL A 26 -4.63 -14.89 -2.02
N GLU A 27 -4.41 -15.94 -1.24
CA GLU A 27 -3.87 -15.89 0.12
C GLU A 27 -2.47 -15.28 0.13
N GLN A 28 -1.58 -15.77 -0.74
CA GLN A 28 -0.21 -15.26 -0.87
C GLN A 28 -0.20 -13.78 -1.26
N ALA A 29 -1.07 -13.37 -2.20
CA ALA A 29 -1.18 -11.96 -2.58
C ALA A 29 -1.68 -11.08 -1.43
N ASN A 30 -2.58 -11.58 -0.59
CA ASN A 30 -3.05 -10.86 0.59
C ASN A 30 -1.94 -10.72 1.64
N GLU A 31 -1.17 -11.79 1.90
CA GLU A 31 -0.02 -11.74 2.82
C GLU A 31 1.00 -10.68 2.39
N TYR A 32 1.31 -10.60 1.09
CA TYR A 32 2.21 -9.55 0.57
C TYR A 32 1.64 -8.15 0.72
N LEU A 33 0.33 -7.97 0.56
CA LEU A 33 -0.33 -6.68 0.78
C LEU A 33 -0.38 -6.31 2.28
N ASP A 34 -0.47 -7.28 3.17
CA ASP A 34 -0.37 -7.07 4.62
C ASP A 34 1.04 -6.63 5.01
N GLU A 35 2.06 -7.31 4.50
CA GLU A 35 3.46 -6.92 4.72
C GLU A 35 3.76 -5.54 4.14
N LEU A 36 3.30 -5.25 2.93
CA LEU A 36 3.48 -3.92 2.31
C LEU A 36 2.76 -2.81 3.10
N SER A 37 1.61 -3.12 3.70
CA SER A 37 0.90 -2.19 4.58
C SER A 37 1.67 -1.93 5.87
N PHE A 38 2.30 -2.96 6.44
CA PHE A 38 3.18 -2.82 7.60
C PHE A 38 4.41 -1.96 7.25
N LEU A 39 5.04 -2.20 6.10
CA LEU A 39 6.15 -1.36 5.62
C LEU A 39 5.74 0.10 5.44
N ALA A 40 4.56 0.36 4.86
CA ALA A 40 4.02 1.72 4.75
C ALA A 40 3.84 2.39 6.11
N GLU A 41 3.30 1.66 7.10
CA GLU A 41 3.16 2.16 8.47
C GLU A 41 4.50 2.55 9.09
N THR A 42 5.53 1.70 8.92
CA THR A 42 6.89 2.02 9.41
C THR A 42 7.52 3.23 8.72
N ALA A 43 7.04 3.60 7.53
CA ALA A 43 7.49 4.74 6.76
C ALA A 43 6.66 6.02 7.02
N GLU A 44 5.88 6.06 8.11
CA GLU A 44 4.95 7.16 8.44
C GLU A 44 3.80 7.36 7.43
N ALA A 45 3.46 6.33 6.65
CA ALA A 45 2.34 6.34 5.72
C ALA A 45 1.15 5.49 6.24
N VAL A 46 -0.06 5.89 5.87
CA VAL A 46 -1.31 5.18 6.21
C VAL A 46 -1.90 4.58 4.95
N THR A 47 -2.03 3.25 4.95
CA THR A 47 -2.78 2.55 3.92
C THR A 47 -4.27 2.81 4.08
N VAL A 48 -4.87 3.52 3.13
CA VAL A 48 -6.29 3.90 3.18
C VAL A 48 -7.19 2.96 2.37
N LYS A 49 -6.62 2.21 1.43
CA LYS A 49 -7.35 1.24 0.62
C LYS A 49 -6.41 0.21 0.01
N ARG A 50 -6.96 -0.98 -0.26
CA ARG A 50 -6.28 -2.05 -0.99
C ARG A 50 -7.14 -2.52 -2.15
N PHE A 51 -6.51 -2.82 -3.26
CA PHE A 51 -7.15 -3.41 -4.44
C PHE A 51 -6.35 -4.63 -4.89
N THR A 52 -7.06 -5.63 -5.40
CA THR A 52 -6.45 -6.76 -6.09
C THR A 52 -7.08 -6.89 -7.47
N GLN A 53 -6.26 -7.23 -8.46
CA GLN A 53 -6.72 -7.54 -9.80
C GLN A 53 -6.23 -8.94 -10.18
N LYS A 54 -7.15 -9.76 -10.68
CA LYS A 54 -6.88 -11.13 -11.13
C LYS A 54 -7.36 -11.29 -12.56
N MET A 55 -6.49 -10.98 -13.52
CA MET A 55 -6.76 -11.08 -14.96
C MET A 55 -5.53 -11.56 -15.71
N LEU A 56 -5.74 -12.18 -16.88
CA LEU A 56 -4.66 -12.73 -17.71
C LEU A 56 -3.89 -11.64 -18.48
N HIS A 57 -4.56 -10.53 -18.76
CA HIS A 57 -4.04 -9.39 -19.51
C HIS A 57 -4.80 -8.13 -19.06
N PRO A 58 -4.23 -6.93 -19.28
CA PRO A 58 -4.95 -5.67 -19.08
C PRO A 58 -6.10 -5.51 -20.09
N ASP A 59 -7.06 -4.66 -19.77
CA ASP A 59 -8.07 -4.19 -20.72
C ASP A 59 -7.48 -3.15 -21.69
N SER A 60 -8.00 -3.07 -22.91
CA SER A 60 -7.60 -2.14 -23.98
C SER A 60 -8.58 -1.00 -24.17
#